data_AF-A0A182T0H3-F1
#
_entry.id   AF-A0A182T0H3-F1
#
_cell.length_a   1.000
_cell.length_b   1.000
_cell.length_c   1.000
_cell.angle_alpha   90.00
_cell.angle_beta   90.00
_cell.angle_gamma   90.00
#
_symmetry.space_group_name_H-M   'P 1'
#
loop_
_entity.id
_entity.type
_entity.pdbx_description
1 polymer ?
#
loop_
_entity_poly.entity_id
_entity_poly.type
_entity_poly.pdbx_seq_one_letter_code
_entity_poly.pdbx_strand_id
1 'polypeptide(L)'
;KVGANKAQNIENALAKIRYAVTDKGARVVALPECFNSPYGTQHFPAYAEEIPTGETSRSLAAIAKELGIYLIGGTIPEKCKTDSQLYNTCTVWSPDGDLMATYRKIHLFDINIPGGITFRESDVLTGGSSLATVSIDGAKIGIGICYDIRFDELARLYRNEGCDMLIYPGAFNMKTGPLHWELLARGRANDTQSYVATISPARDPSAGYVAWGHSMVVDPWAKVITEAGEEEATVVADVNLQTVDEVRAQIPIFSQRRTDLYKTEGEQLLHNITITKGPLDVEQLIMLELDYRVSPIQSEQITFVQLRGTGPGCSASISNNVDRKKRLLGTVSSVTQLKEFTVNLSVYGITRVNVR
;
A
#
# COMPACT_ATOMS: atom_id res chain seq x y z
N LYS A 1 -14.42 16.50 -7.78
CA LYS A 1 -14.95 15.79 -8.96
C LYS A 1 -13.80 15.53 -9.93
N VAL A 2 -13.73 14.33 -10.52
CA VAL A 2 -12.67 13.94 -11.45
C VAL A 2 -13.24 13.90 -12.86
N GLY A 3 -12.60 14.60 -13.79
CA GLY A 3 -12.95 14.63 -15.20
C GLY A 3 -11.90 14.00 -16.11
N ALA A 4 -12.09 14.09 -17.42
CA ALA A 4 -11.16 13.56 -18.42
C ALA A 4 -9.91 14.44 -18.63
N ASN A 5 -9.94 15.71 -18.24
CA ASN A 5 -8.77 16.57 -18.40
C ASN A 5 -7.87 16.50 -17.16
N LYS A 6 -6.72 15.85 -17.31
CA LYS A 6 -5.73 15.69 -16.24
C LYS A 6 -5.26 17.02 -15.64
N ALA A 7 -4.93 18.01 -16.46
CA ALA A 7 -4.45 19.30 -15.98
C ALA A 7 -5.51 20.01 -15.13
N GLN A 8 -6.78 19.96 -15.55
CA GLN A 8 -7.90 20.50 -14.76
C GLN A 8 -8.11 19.74 -13.45
N ASN A 9 -7.95 18.41 -13.45
CA ASN A 9 -8.02 17.61 -12.23
C ASN A 9 -6.92 18.00 -11.23
N ILE A 10 -5.68 18.17 -11.72
CA ILE A 10 -4.55 18.62 -10.90
C ILE A 10 -4.82 20.02 -10.36
N GLU A 11 -5.19 20.99 -11.22
CA GLU A 11 -5.49 22.36 -10.81
C GLU A 11 -6.58 22.43 -9.75
N ASN A 12 -7.67 21.67 -9.94
CA ASN A 12 -8.74 21.57 -8.95
C ASN A 12 -8.25 20.96 -7.63
N ALA A 13 -7.46 19.89 -7.68
CA ALA A 13 -6.88 19.29 -6.47
C ALA A 13 -5.98 20.28 -5.72
N LEU A 14 -5.13 21.04 -6.43
CA LEU A 14 -4.30 22.09 -5.84
C LEU A 14 -5.15 23.19 -5.18
N ALA A 15 -6.24 23.62 -5.82
CA ALA A 15 -7.16 24.60 -5.24
C ALA A 15 -7.82 24.08 -3.96
N LYS A 16 -8.25 22.82 -3.92
CA LYS A 16 -8.84 22.21 -2.71
C LYS A 16 -7.82 22.00 -1.59
N ILE A 17 -6.57 21.66 -1.94
CA ILE A 17 -5.48 21.59 -0.96
C ILE A 17 -5.27 22.96 -0.33
N ARG A 18 -5.16 24.03 -1.14
CA ARG A 18 -5.01 25.40 -0.63
C ARG A 18 -6.15 25.75 0.32
N TYR A 19 -7.40 25.56 -0.10
CA TYR A 19 -8.57 25.80 0.73
C TYR A 19 -8.53 25.03 2.06
N ALA A 20 -8.14 23.75 2.05
CA ALA A 20 -8.00 22.96 3.27
C ALA A 20 -6.98 23.57 4.25
N VAL A 21 -5.87 24.12 3.74
CA VAL A 21 -4.85 24.74 4.58
C VAL A 21 -5.24 26.15 5.01
N THR A 22 -5.60 27.03 4.08
CA THR A 22 -5.85 28.46 4.34
C THR A 22 -7.12 28.70 5.14
N ASP A 23 -8.20 27.98 4.82
CA ASP A 23 -9.52 28.25 5.38
C ASP A 23 -9.87 27.31 6.54
N LYS A 24 -9.20 26.15 6.62
CA LYS A 24 -9.47 25.13 7.65
C LYS A 24 -8.27 24.78 8.53
N GLY A 25 -7.08 25.30 8.25
CA GLY A 25 -5.88 25.04 9.05
C GLY A 25 -5.36 23.60 8.98
N ALA A 26 -5.69 22.85 7.92
CA ALA A 26 -5.28 21.46 7.78
C ALA A 26 -3.75 21.35 7.64
N ARG A 27 -3.14 20.46 8.44
CA ARG A 27 -1.69 20.14 8.38
C ARG A 27 -1.39 18.87 7.59
N VAL A 28 -2.37 17.97 7.52
CA VAL A 28 -2.33 16.73 6.77
C VAL A 28 -3.51 16.75 5.81
N VAL A 29 -3.24 16.65 4.52
CA VAL A 29 -4.27 16.63 3.48
C VAL A 29 -4.21 15.30 2.73
N ALA A 30 -5.37 14.71 2.45
CA ALA A 30 -5.48 13.47 1.69
C ALA A 30 -6.41 13.65 0.48
N LEU A 31 -5.95 13.19 -0.68
CA LEU A 31 -6.71 13.18 -1.94
C LEU A 31 -7.34 11.81 -2.21
N PRO A 32 -8.34 11.71 -3.11
CA PRO A 32 -9.00 10.45 -3.41
C PRO A 32 -8.22 9.53 -4.38
N GLU A 33 -8.69 8.29 -4.53
CA GLU A 33 -8.20 7.34 -5.53
C GLU A 33 -8.42 7.89 -6.95
N CYS A 34 -7.41 7.73 -7.80
CA CYS A 34 -7.41 8.11 -9.21
C CYS A 34 -7.80 9.59 -9.43
N PHE A 35 -7.36 10.49 -8.55
CA PHE A 35 -7.83 11.89 -8.57
C PHE A 35 -7.42 12.64 -9.85
N ASN A 36 -6.36 12.19 -10.54
CA ASN A 36 -5.83 12.86 -11.72
C ASN A 36 -6.46 12.40 -13.04
N SER A 37 -7.31 11.36 -13.04
CA SER A 37 -7.81 10.73 -14.27
C SER A 37 -9.09 9.91 -14.06
N PRO A 38 -9.93 9.72 -15.10
CA PRO A 38 -11.11 8.87 -14.98
C PRO A 38 -10.74 7.43 -14.58
N TYR A 39 -11.48 6.85 -13.64
CA TYR A 39 -11.25 5.48 -13.19
C TYR A 39 -11.81 4.45 -14.19
N GLY A 40 -10.94 3.64 -14.77
CA GLY A 40 -11.32 2.58 -15.70
C GLY A 40 -10.10 1.98 -16.43
N THR A 41 -10.15 0.68 -16.72
CA THR A 41 -9.04 -0.06 -17.36
C THR A 41 -8.64 0.53 -18.72
N GLN A 42 -9.60 1.06 -19.48
CA GLN A 42 -9.35 1.76 -20.74
C GLN A 42 -8.60 3.10 -20.59
N HIS A 43 -8.59 3.69 -19.38
CA HIS A 43 -7.96 4.98 -19.13
C HIS A 43 -6.56 4.83 -18.56
N PHE A 44 -6.31 3.87 -17.66
CA PHE A 44 -5.04 3.80 -16.92
C PHE A 44 -3.78 3.92 -17.80
N PRO A 45 -3.63 3.23 -18.94
CA PRO A 45 -2.41 3.33 -19.75
C PRO A 45 -2.16 4.73 -20.33
N ALA A 46 -3.23 5.45 -20.70
CA ALA A 46 -3.14 6.78 -21.31
C ALA A 46 -2.85 7.88 -20.29
N TYR A 47 -3.28 7.68 -19.04
CA TYR A 47 -3.10 8.66 -17.97
C TYR A 47 -1.92 8.34 -17.05
N ALA A 48 -1.28 7.18 -17.20
CA ALA A 48 -0.20 6.77 -16.33
C ALA A 48 1.01 7.68 -16.38
N GLU A 49 1.62 7.90 -15.23
CA GLU A 49 2.81 8.73 -15.06
C GLU A 49 3.90 7.99 -14.31
N GLU A 50 5.14 8.35 -14.57
CA GLU A 50 6.26 7.89 -13.75
C GLU A 50 6.27 8.63 -12.41
N ILE A 51 6.60 7.94 -11.33
CA ILE A 51 6.75 8.55 -10.00
C ILE A 51 8.25 8.58 -9.66
N PRO A 52 8.80 9.69 -9.11
CA PRO A 52 8.14 10.97 -8.80
C PRO A 52 8.20 12.01 -9.93
N THR A 53 8.61 11.62 -11.15
CA THR A 53 8.92 12.58 -12.23
C THR A 53 7.72 12.97 -13.09
N GLY A 54 6.51 12.51 -12.78
CA GLY A 54 5.27 12.89 -13.46
C GLY A 54 4.86 14.34 -13.20
N GLU A 55 3.99 14.86 -14.06
CA GLU A 55 3.37 16.18 -13.87
C GLU A 55 2.58 16.24 -12.55
N THR A 56 1.83 15.17 -12.26
CA THR A 56 1.03 15.07 -11.04
C THR A 56 1.96 15.06 -9.82
N SER A 57 2.98 14.20 -9.80
CA SER A 57 3.94 14.12 -8.69
C SER A 57 4.69 15.43 -8.45
N ARG A 58 5.17 16.11 -9.51
CA ARG A 58 5.82 17.43 -9.37
C ARG A 58 4.88 18.47 -8.78
N SER A 59 3.61 18.47 -9.19
CA SER A 59 2.61 19.41 -8.70
C SER A 59 2.30 19.17 -7.21
N LEU A 60 2.17 17.90 -6.81
CA LEU A 60 1.95 17.51 -5.41
C LEU A 60 3.16 17.85 -4.52
N ALA A 61 4.37 17.57 -4.99
CA ALA A 61 5.60 17.94 -4.28
C ALA A 61 5.71 19.46 -4.08
N ALA A 62 5.43 20.24 -5.14
CA ALA A 62 5.51 21.69 -5.10
C ALA A 62 4.49 22.29 -4.13
N ILE A 63 3.23 21.83 -4.14
CA ILE A 63 2.20 22.38 -3.24
C ILE A 63 2.41 21.97 -1.78
N ALA A 64 2.89 20.75 -1.54
CA ALA A 64 3.23 20.30 -0.18
C ALA A 64 4.33 21.18 0.41
N LYS A 65 5.37 21.48 -0.40
CA LYS A 65 6.44 22.42 -0.04
C LYS A 65 5.96 23.84 0.17
N GLU A 66 5.16 24.35 -0.75
CA GLU A 66 4.67 25.73 -0.71
C GLU A 66 3.85 26.00 0.54
N LEU A 67 3.00 25.04 0.94
CA LEU A 67 2.11 25.19 2.09
C LEU A 67 2.70 24.65 3.39
N GLY A 68 3.84 23.96 3.35
CA GLY A 68 4.48 23.35 4.52
C GLY A 68 3.63 22.25 5.18
N ILE A 69 3.00 21.40 4.38
CA ILE A 69 2.07 20.35 4.87
C ILE A 69 2.54 18.93 4.52
N TYR A 70 2.03 17.95 5.24
CA TYR A 70 2.07 16.57 4.79
C TYR A 70 0.91 16.29 3.83
N LEU A 71 1.19 15.64 2.70
CA LEU A 71 0.21 15.39 1.66
C LEU A 71 0.17 13.91 1.28
N ILE A 72 -0.95 13.25 1.59
CA ILE A 72 -1.31 11.94 1.05
C ILE A 72 -1.95 12.18 -0.30
N GLY A 73 -1.18 12.01 -1.37
CA GLY A 73 -1.50 12.39 -2.74
C GLY A 73 -2.56 11.55 -3.42
N GLY A 74 -3.49 10.94 -2.69
CA GLY A 74 -4.52 10.07 -3.25
C GLY A 74 -3.90 8.96 -4.06
N THR A 75 -4.43 8.64 -5.23
CA THR A 75 -3.71 7.75 -6.15
C THR A 75 -3.72 8.22 -7.59
N ILE A 76 -2.73 7.76 -8.34
CA ILE A 76 -2.63 7.91 -9.80
C ILE A 76 -2.30 6.55 -10.44
N PRO A 77 -2.63 6.35 -11.72
CA PRO A 77 -2.03 5.27 -12.50
C PRO A 77 -0.52 5.56 -12.62
N GLU A 78 0.30 4.66 -12.11
CA GLU A 78 1.76 4.73 -12.20
C GLU A 78 2.22 3.89 -13.39
N LYS A 79 3.16 4.42 -14.18
CA LYS A 79 3.97 3.64 -15.12
C LYS A 79 5.33 3.38 -14.51
N CYS A 80 5.56 2.15 -14.08
CA CYS A 80 6.80 1.76 -13.42
C CYS A 80 7.93 1.60 -14.44
N LYS A 81 9.01 2.36 -14.28
CA LYS A 81 10.18 2.30 -15.17
C LYS A 81 10.91 0.96 -15.13
N THR A 82 10.92 0.28 -13.99
CA THR A 82 11.76 -0.91 -13.79
C THR A 82 11.20 -2.18 -14.40
N ASP A 83 9.87 -2.34 -14.43
CA ASP A 83 9.19 -3.53 -14.94
C ASP A 83 8.19 -3.25 -16.07
N SER A 84 8.03 -1.97 -16.44
CA SER A 84 7.08 -1.49 -17.45
C SER A 84 5.60 -1.80 -17.15
N GLN A 85 5.28 -2.21 -15.92
CA GLN A 85 3.91 -2.47 -15.48
C GLN A 85 3.21 -1.19 -15.05
N LEU A 86 1.88 -1.28 -15.00
CA LEU A 86 1.02 -0.21 -14.49
C LEU A 86 0.54 -0.55 -13.08
N TYR A 87 0.52 0.45 -12.20
CA TYR A 87 0.06 0.30 -10.82
C TYR A 87 -0.97 1.37 -10.45
N ASN A 88 -1.79 1.11 -9.44
CA ASN A 88 -2.58 2.14 -8.77
C ASN A 88 -1.81 2.59 -7.53
N THR A 89 -1.22 3.79 -7.57
CA THR A 89 -0.17 4.19 -6.63
C THR A 89 -0.53 5.44 -5.85
N CYS A 90 -0.51 5.32 -4.52
CA CYS A 90 -0.53 6.43 -3.59
C CYS A 90 0.87 6.96 -3.35
N THR A 91 1.00 8.28 -3.23
CA THR A 91 2.25 8.97 -2.87
C THR A 91 2.06 9.76 -1.59
N VAL A 92 3.09 9.85 -0.75
CA VAL A 92 3.07 10.68 0.45
C VAL A 92 4.23 11.67 0.39
N TRP A 93 3.93 12.95 0.59
CA TRP A 93 4.89 14.05 0.46
C TRP A 93 5.09 14.77 1.79
N SER A 94 6.35 15.14 2.06
CA SER A 94 6.73 15.93 3.23
C SER A 94 6.44 17.42 3.03
N PRO A 95 6.46 18.21 4.13
CA PRO A 95 6.44 19.68 4.08
C PRO A 95 7.59 20.32 3.29
N ASP A 96 8.66 19.57 2.99
CA ASP A 96 9.78 20.04 2.16
C ASP A 96 9.59 19.70 0.67
N GLY A 97 8.55 18.94 0.34
CA GLY A 97 8.26 18.43 -0.99
C GLY A 97 8.92 17.08 -1.31
N ASP A 98 9.51 16.41 -0.31
CA ASP A 98 10.16 15.12 -0.51
C ASP A 98 9.15 13.97 -0.52
N LEU A 99 9.38 12.98 -1.39
CA LEU A 99 8.57 11.76 -1.41
C LEU A 99 8.92 10.87 -0.21
N MET A 100 8.03 10.82 0.77
CA MET A 100 8.21 10.03 1.99
C MET A 100 7.90 8.55 1.79
N ALA A 101 6.87 8.25 1.00
CA ALA A 101 6.44 6.88 0.73
C ALA A 101 5.66 6.77 -0.57
N THR A 102 5.66 5.56 -1.13
CA THR A 102 4.72 5.12 -2.15
C THR A 102 4.00 3.86 -1.68
N TYR A 103 2.74 3.73 -2.05
CA TYR A 103 1.95 2.54 -1.80
C TYR A 103 1.24 2.14 -3.09
N ARG A 104 1.61 0.98 -3.64
CA ARG A 104 0.93 0.37 -4.78
C ARG A 104 -0.19 -0.50 -4.24
N LYS A 105 -1.41 -0.32 -4.72
CA LYS A 105 -2.60 -1.09 -4.32
C LYS A 105 -2.30 -2.58 -4.37
N ILE A 106 -2.43 -3.27 -3.24
CA ILE A 106 -2.07 -4.68 -3.14
C ILE A 106 -3.21 -5.53 -3.72
N HIS A 107 -4.45 -5.23 -3.33
CA HIS A 107 -5.62 -5.99 -3.76
C HIS A 107 -6.34 -5.27 -4.89
N LEU A 108 -6.17 -5.79 -6.11
CA LEU A 108 -6.83 -5.27 -7.30
C LEU A 108 -8.34 -5.53 -7.27
N PHE A 109 -9.12 -4.57 -7.77
CA PHE A 109 -10.58 -4.63 -7.77
C PHE A 109 -11.11 -5.55 -8.87
N ASP A 110 -11.08 -6.85 -8.61
CA ASP A 110 -11.64 -7.87 -9.49
C ASP A 110 -12.96 -8.39 -8.91
N ILE A 111 -14.07 -7.90 -9.45
CA ILE A 111 -15.41 -8.30 -9.03
C ILE A 111 -16.30 -8.65 -10.21
N ASN A 112 -17.22 -9.57 -9.97
CA ASN A 112 -18.30 -9.90 -10.87
C ASN A 112 -19.58 -10.06 -10.06
N ILE A 113 -20.45 -9.07 -10.09
CA ILE A 113 -21.76 -9.13 -9.44
C ILE A 113 -22.81 -9.34 -10.54
N PRO A 114 -23.39 -10.54 -10.70
CA PRO A 114 -24.41 -10.80 -11.70
C PRO A 114 -25.55 -9.77 -11.64
N GLY A 115 -25.93 -9.23 -12.80
CA GLY A 115 -26.93 -8.16 -12.91
C GLY A 115 -26.53 -6.84 -12.23
N GLY A 116 -25.25 -6.67 -11.90
CA GLY A 116 -24.69 -5.45 -11.30
C GLY A 116 -23.44 -5.00 -12.05
N ILE A 117 -22.33 -4.91 -11.33
CA ILE A 117 -21.05 -4.43 -11.85
C ILE A 117 -20.08 -5.59 -12.04
N THR A 118 -19.40 -5.58 -13.19
CA THR A 118 -18.24 -6.42 -13.47
C THR A 118 -17.08 -5.46 -13.74
N PHE A 119 -15.99 -5.62 -12.99
CA PHE A 119 -14.78 -4.82 -13.15
C PHE A 119 -13.58 -5.70 -12.82
N ARG A 120 -12.53 -5.62 -13.64
CA ARG A 120 -11.29 -6.39 -13.46
C ARG A 120 -10.11 -5.47 -13.61
N GLU A 121 -9.68 -4.89 -12.50
CA GLU A 121 -8.53 -3.98 -12.47
C GLU A 121 -7.24 -4.70 -12.91
N SER A 122 -7.15 -6.02 -12.65
CA SER A 122 -6.01 -6.87 -13.03
C SER A 122 -5.83 -7.12 -14.52
N ASP A 123 -6.80 -6.76 -15.36
CA ASP A 123 -6.65 -6.84 -16.81
C ASP A 123 -5.61 -5.82 -17.32
N VAL A 124 -5.29 -4.78 -16.52
CA VAL A 124 -4.38 -3.69 -16.89
C VAL A 124 -3.37 -3.34 -15.79
N LEU A 125 -3.76 -3.39 -14.52
CA LEU A 125 -2.89 -3.04 -13.40
C LEU A 125 -2.26 -4.26 -12.74
N THR A 126 -1.13 -4.04 -12.07
CA THR A 126 -0.40 -5.02 -11.27
C THR A 126 -0.54 -4.71 -9.79
N GLY A 127 -0.65 -5.76 -8.96
CA GLY A 127 -0.71 -5.62 -7.51
C GLY A 127 0.64 -5.19 -6.91
N GLY A 128 0.59 -4.32 -5.91
CA GLY A 128 1.75 -3.98 -5.09
C GLY A 128 2.22 -5.15 -4.22
N SER A 129 3.46 -5.07 -3.73
CA SER A 129 4.11 -6.14 -2.97
C SER A 129 4.65 -5.69 -1.61
N SER A 130 4.28 -4.50 -1.14
CA SER A 130 4.84 -3.90 0.08
C SER A 130 3.77 -3.12 0.84
N LEU A 131 3.85 -3.18 2.17
CA LEU A 131 3.15 -2.26 3.06
C LEU A 131 3.76 -0.86 2.96
N ALA A 132 3.00 0.17 3.33
CA ALA A 132 3.52 1.52 3.46
C ALA A 132 3.03 2.16 4.77
N THR A 133 3.98 2.60 5.58
CA THR A 133 3.71 3.42 6.77
C THR A 133 4.54 4.69 6.75
N VAL A 134 3.98 5.76 7.32
CA VAL A 134 4.66 7.05 7.49
C VAL A 134 4.45 7.56 8.91
N SER A 135 5.44 8.27 9.45
CA SER A 135 5.31 8.94 10.74
C SER A 135 5.08 10.44 10.50
N ILE A 136 3.97 10.96 10.98
CA ILE A 136 3.55 12.35 10.80
C ILE A 136 3.11 12.88 12.16
N ASP A 137 3.80 13.91 12.68
CA ASP A 137 3.45 14.59 13.93
C ASP A 137 3.21 13.65 15.13
N GLY A 138 3.98 12.56 15.22
CA GLY A 138 3.86 11.56 16.29
C GLY A 138 2.84 10.44 16.03
N ALA A 139 2.02 10.56 14.99
CA ALA A 139 1.14 9.48 14.54
C ALA A 139 1.87 8.56 13.56
N LYS A 140 1.73 7.24 13.72
CA LYS A 140 2.11 6.30 12.66
C LYS A 140 0.88 6.00 11.78
N ILE A 141 0.99 6.23 10.48
CA ILE A 141 -0.11 6.10 9.53
C ILE A 141 0.15 4.96 8.57
N GLY A 142 -0.80 4.03 8.42
CA GLY A 142 -0.80 2.99 7.40
C GLY A 142 -1.64 3.39 6.17
N ILE A 143 -1.16 3.05 4.97
CA ILE A 143 -1.83 3.39 3.71
C ILE A 143 -2.44 2.14 3.06
N GLY A 144 -3.71 2.20 2.69
CA GLY A 144 -4.35 1.22 1.81
C GLY A 144 -5.09 1.94 0.69
N ILE A 145 -5.50 1.24 -0.36
CA ILE A 145 -6.28 1.84 -1.46
C ILE A 145 -7.56 1.04 -1.67
N CYS A 146 -8.70 1.71 -1.50
CA CYS A 146 -10.03 1.23 -1.90
C CYS A 146 -10.34 -0.21 -1.48
N TYR A 147 -10.15 -1.16 -2.39
CA TYR A 147 -10.44 -2.57 -2.20
C TYR A 147 -9.63 -3.21 -1.07
N ASP A 148 -8.44 -2.68 -0.78
CA ASP A 148 -7.60 -3.05 0.36
C ASP A 148 -8.35 -3.01 1.70
N ILE A 149 -9.34 -2.12 1.86
CA ILE A 149 -10.13 -2.02 3.11
C ILE A 149 -10.95 -3.30 3.37
N ARG A 150 -11.19 -4.15 2.37
CA ARG A 150 -11.94 -5.40 2.54
C ARG A 150 -11.13 -6.50 3.24
N PHE A 151 -9.80 -6.37 3.26
CA PHE A 151 -8.89 -7.37 3.82
C PHE A 151 -8.48 -6.91 5.21
N ASP A 152 -9.12 -7.45 6.24
CA ASP A 152 -8.84 -7.06 7.63
C ASP A 152 -7.42 -7.46 8.06
N GLU A 153 -6.81 -8.45 7.42
CA GLU A 153 -5.43 -8.84 7.64
C GLU A 153 -4.48 -7.68 7.36
N LEU A 154 -4.69 -6.90 6.30
CA LEU A 154 -3.86 -5.75 5.98
C LEU A 154 -3.92 -4.68 7.08
N ALA A 155 -5.14 -4.36 7.55
CA ALA A 155 -5.31 -3.42 8.66
C ALA A 155 -4.72 -3.98 9.97
N ARG A 156 -4.81 -5.29 10.18
CA ARG A 156 -4.18 -5.97 11.32
C ARG A 156 -2.66 -5.88 11.27
N LEU A 157 -2.05 -6.00 10.09
CA LEU A 157 -0.60 -5.81 9.90
C LEU A 157 -0.18 -4.39 10.27
N TYR A 158 -0.93 -3.38 9.82
CA TYR A 158 -0.67 -2.00 10.22
C TYR A 158 -0.84 -1.79 11.73
N ARG A 159 -1.83 -2.43 12.37
CA ARG A 159 -1.94 -2.36 13.83
C ARG A 159 -0.79 -3.07 14.55
N ASN A 160 -0.32 -4.21 14.04
CA ASN A 160 0.87 -4.88 14.58
C ASN A 160 2.11 -3.98 14.48
N GLU A 161 2.19 -3.15 13.45
CA GLU A 161 3.22 -2.15 13.25
C GLU A 161 3.08 -0.89 14.12
N GLY A 162 2.02 -0.79 14.92
CA GLY A 162 1.76 0.34 15.80
C GLY A 162 1.07 1.52 15.13
N CYS A 163 0.42 1.35 13.96
CA CYS A 163 -0.28 2.45 13.31
C CYS A 163 -1.45 2.96 14.17
N ASP A 164 -1.53 4.27 14.34
CA ASP A 164 -2.58 5.00 15.06
C ASP A 164 -3.70 5.47 14.13
N MET A 165 -3.40 5.52 12.83
CA MET A 165 -4.35 5.89 11.79
C MET A 165 -4.15 5.04 10.53
N LEU A 166 -5.24 4.75 9.83
CA LEU A 166 -5.25 4.12 8.51
C LEU A 166 -5.93 5.05 7.52
N ILE A 167 -5.33 5.24 6.34
CA ILE A 167 -5.87 6.10 5.29
C ILE A 167 -6.13 5.28 4.04
N TYR A 168 -7.35 5.37 3.53
CA TYR A 168 -7.82 4.67 2.33
C TYR A 168 -8.38 5.64 1.30
N PRO A 169 -7.57 6.19 0.38
CA PRO A 169 -8.11 6.75 -0.85
C PRO A 169 -8.88 5.64 -1.59
N GLY A 170 -10.13 5.90 -1.98
CA GLY A 170 -10.94 4.87 -2.63
C GLY A 170 -12.21 5.34 -3.31
N ALA A 171 -12.56 4.71 -4.42
CA ALA A 171 -13.79 4.93 -5.15
C ALA A 171 -14.69 3.69 -5.09
N PHE A 172 -15.55 3.56 -4.08
CA PHE A 172 -16.61 2.54 -4.10
C PHE A 172 -17.71 2.94 -5.10
N ASN A 173 -18.45 1.98 -5.64
CA ASN A 173 -19.51 2.23 -6.60
C ASN A 173 -20.89 2.31 -5.94
N MET A 174 -21.92 2.68 -6.71
CA MET A 174 -23.30 2.80 -6.24
C MET A 174 -23.94 1.51 -5.71
N LYS A 175 -23.36 0.33 -5.97
CA LYS A 175 -23.86 -0.94 -5.42
C LYS A 175 -23.17 -1.29 -4.10
N THR A 176 -21.85 -1.16 -4.03
CA THR A 176 -21.06 -1.53 -2.85
C THR A 176 -20.94 -0.42 -1.83
N GLY A 177 -21.00 0.85 -2.25
CA GLY A 177 -20.92 2.04 -1.42
C GLY A 177 -21.94 2.07 -0.29
N PRO A 178 -23.25 2.08 -0.59
CA PRO A 178 -24.32 2.15 0.42
C PRO A 178 -24.28 1.02 1.46
N LEU A 179 -23.74 -0.13 1.10
CA LEU A 179 -23.75 -1.33 1.94
C LEU A 179 -22.46 -1.51 2.75
N HIS A 180 -21.32 -1.12 2.17
CA HIS A 180 -20.02 -1.55 2.67
C HIS A 180 -19.07 -0.40 3.03
N TRP A 181 -19.26 0.81 2.50
CA TRP A 181 -18.28 1.89 2.67
C TRP A 181 -18.10 2.29 4.14
N GLU A 182 -19.18 2.72 4.80
CA GLU A 182 -19.17 3.08 6.22
C GLU A 182 -18.87 1.84 7.09
N LEU A 183 -19.50 0.71 6.79
CA LEU A 183 -19.34 -0.54 7.53
C LEU A 183 -17.86 -0.95 7.61
N LEU A 184 -17.14 -0.94 6.49
CA LEU A 184 -15.73 -1.32 6.45
C LEU A 184 -14.86 -0.27 7.16
N ALA A 185 -15.10 1.03 6.96
CA ALA A 185 -14.36 2.08 7.66
C ALA A 185 -14.46 1.92 9.19
N ARG A 186 -15.68 1.74 9.69
CA ARG A 186 -15.96 1.53 11.11
C ARG A 186 -15.42 0.21 11.64
N GLY A 187 -15.54 -0.87 10.87
CA GLY A 187 -14.98 -2.17 11.22
C GLY A 187 -13.45 -2.11 11.37
N ARG A 188 -12.75 -1.46 10.44
CA ARG A 188 -11.29 -1.26 10.54
C ARG A 188 -10.92 -0.40 11.74
N ALA A 189 -11.65 0.69 11.99
CA ALA A 189 -11.38 1.56 13.13
C ALA A 189 -11.56 0.82 14.47
N ASN A 190 -12.64 0.05 14.62
CA ASN A 190 -12.93 -0.78 15.79
C ASN A 190 -11.85 -1.84 16.03
N ASP A 191 -11.60 -2.68 15.02
CA ASP A 191 -10.78 -3.89 15.19
C ASP A 191 -9.30 -3.56 15.36
N THR A 192 -8.88 -2.40 14.84
CA THR A 192 -7.52 -1.90 14.99
C THR A 192 -7.38 -0.86 16.10
N GLN A 193 -8.46 -0.33 16.67
CA GLN A 193 -8.47 0.79 17.61
C GLN A 193 -7.52 1.89 17.16
N SER A 194 -7.79 2.38 15.96
CA SER A 194 -7.05 3.41 15.24
C SER A 194 -8.05 4.29 14.50
N TYR A 195 -7.66 5.52 14.19
CA TYR A 195 -8.47 6.34 13.28
C TYR A 195 -8.48 5.72 11.89
N VAL A 196 -9.59 5.88 11.16
CA VAL A 196 -9.68 5.50 9.75
C VAL A 196 -10.22 6.66 8.95
N ALA A 197 -9.49 7.08 7.92
CA ALA A 197 -9.98 8.03 6.94
C ALA A 197 -10.18 7.33 5.59
N THR A 198 -11.34 7.53 4.97
CA THR A 198 -11.61 7.09 3.61
C THR A 198 -11.88 8.31 2.73
N ILE A 199 -11.21 8.40 1.58
CA ILE A 199 -11.26 9.60 0.74
C ILE A 199 -11.71 9.20 -0.66
N SER A 200 -12.90 9.65 -1.06
CA SER A 200 -13.53 9.29 -2.31
C SER A 200 -13.64 10.45 -3.29
N PRO A 201 -13.55 10.19 -4.61
CA PRO A 201 -13.99 11.17 -5.59
C PRO A 201 -15.47 11.50 -5.37
N ALA A 202 -15.84 12.76 -5.62
CA ALA A 202 -17.25 13.14 -5.73
C ALA A 202 -17.95 12.32 -6.81
N ARG A 203 -19.25 12.05 -6.61
CA ARG A 203 -20.08 11.33 -7.55
C ARG A 203 -20.20 12.12 -8.86
N ASP A 204 -20.03 11.40 -9.96
CA ASP A 204 -20.36 11.90 -11.29
C ASP A 204 -21.26 10.90 -12.01
N PRO A 205 -22.57 11.19 -12.15
CA PRO A 205 -23.50 10.31 -12.85
C PRO A 205 -23.15 10.09 -14.32
N SER A 206 -22.31 10.93 -14.91
CA SER A 206 -21.86 10.82 -16.31
C SER A 206 -20.57 10.02 -16.49
N ALA A 207 -19.88 9.66 -15.39
CA ALA A 207 -18.64 8.91 -15.46
C ALA A 207 -18.89 7.42 -15.77
N GLY A 208 -17.95 6.78 -16.47
CA GLY A 208 -18.01 5.34 -16.74
C GLY A 208 -17.96 4.49 -15.47
N TYR A 209 -17.31 4.99 -14.41
CA TYR A 209 -17.37 4.43 -13.06
C TYR A 209 -17.95 5.49 -12.11
N VAL A 210 -19.18 5.27 -11.64
CA VAL A 210 -19.88 6.21 -10.76
C VAL A 210 -19.48 5.95 -9.30
N ALA A 211 -18.64 6.83 -8.76
CA ALA A 211 -18.20 6.79 -7.37
C ALA A 211 -19.34 7.07 -6.39
N TRP A 212 -19.28 6.44 -5.22
CA TRP A 212 -20.24 6.61 -4.13
C TRP A 212 -20.14 8.02 -3.52
N GLY A 213 -18.91 8.52 -3.30
CA GLY A 213 -18.63 9.74 -2.55
C GLY A 213 -18.38 9.43 -1.07
N HIS A 214 -18.91 10.27 -0.17
CA HIS A 214 -18.95 9.99 1.27
C HIS A 214 -17.58 9.81 1.95
N SER A 215 -16.59 10.64 1.58
CA SER A 215 -15.32 10.70 2.31
C SER A 215 -15.57 10.91 3.80
N MET A 216 -14.92 10.16 4.68
CA MET A 216 -15.18 10.22 6.12
C MET A 216 -13.93 10.02 6.97
N VAL A 217 -14.03 10.44 8.22
CA VAL A 217 -13.08 10.10 9.29
C VAL A 217 -13.83 9.41 10.41
N VAL A 218 -13.31 8.25 10.84
CA VAL A 218 -13.85 7.43 11.92
C VAL A 218 -12.82 7.36 13.05
N ASP A 219 -13.27 7.54 14.29
CA ASP A 219 -12.42 7.45 15.47
C ASP A 219 -12.16 5.99 15.92
N PRO A 220 -11.24 5.74 16.85
CA PRO A 220 -10.95 4.40 17.38
C PRO A 220 -12.13 3.71 18.09
N TRP A 221 -13.19 4.44 18.44
CA TRP A 221 -14.46 3.90 18.97
C TRP A 221 -15.47 3.55 17.87
N ALA A 222 -15.05 3.60 16.61
CA ALA A 222 -15.88 3.38 15.42
C ALA A 222 -17.01 4.39 15.26
N LYS A 223 -16.87 5.60 15.83
CA LYS A 223 -17.76 6.72 15.60
C LYS A 223 -17.31 7.49 14.37
N VAL A 224 -18.23 7.73 13.44
CA VAL A 224 -18.00 8.64 12.30
C VAL A 224 -17.95 10.07 12.85
N ILE A 225 -16.79 10.71 12.74
CA ILE A 225 -16.55 12.08 13.24
C ILE A 225 -17.05 13.11 12.24
N THR A 226 -16.77 12.85 10.96
CA THR A 226 -17.17 13.71 9.85
C THR A 226 -17.37 12.86 8.60
N GLU A 227 -18.29 13.28 7.74
CA GLU A 227 -18.62 12.61 6.49
C GLU A 227 -19.04 13.66 5.44
N ALA A 228 -18.54 13.51 4.22
CA ALA A 228 -18.97 14.29 3.07
C ALA A 228 -20.28 13.74 2.47
N GLY A 229 -20.94 14.52 1.64
CA GLY A 229 -22.01 13.99 0.78
C GLY A 229 -21.46 13.30 -0.47
N GLU A 230 -22.32 13.20 -1.48
CA GLU A 230 -21.94 12.76 -2.83
C GLU A 230 -21.25 13.85 -3.66
N GLU A 231 -21.45 15.11 -3.30
CA GLU A 231 -20.89 16.27 -4.00
C GLU A 231 -19.41 16.53 -3.68
N GLU A 232 -18.78 17.38 -4.48
CA GLU A 232 -17.41 17.79 -4.20
C GLU A 232 -17.32 18.62 -2.91
N ALA A 233 -16.59 18.10 -1.92
CA ALA A 233 -16.41 18.74 -0.63
C ALA A 233 -15.00 18.50 -0.08
N THR A 234 -14.57 19.40 0.80
CA THR A 234 -13.42 19.24 1.67
C THR A 234 -13.95 19.07 3.09
N VAL A 235 -13.75 17.90 3.69
CA VAL A 235 -14.06 17.62 5.09
C VAL A 235 -12.79 17.68 5.93
N VAL A 236 -12.90 18.15 7.16
CA VAL A 236 -11.78 18.31 8.10
C VAL A 236 -12.19 17.76 9.45
N ALA A 237 -11.27 17.08 10.12
CA ALA A 237 -11.45 16.53 11.45
C ALA A 237 -10.15 16.70 12.26
N ASP A 238 -10.29 16.99 13.55
CA ASP A 238 -9.18 16.98 14.49
C ASP A 238 -8.89 15.56 14.95
N VAL A 239 -7.68 15.08 14.71
CA VAL A 239 -7.22 13.74 15.12
C VAL A 239 -6.49 13.87 16.45
N ASN A 240 -7.11 13.36 17.52
CA ASN A 240 -6.49 13.32 18.84
C ASN A 240 -5.89 11.93 19.12
N LEU A 241 -4.56 11.83 19.13
CA LEU A 241 -3.85 10.58 19.42
C LEU A 241 -4.07 10.06 20.86
N GLN A 242 -4.39 10.94 21.80
CA GLN A 242 -4.74 10.51 23.16
C GLN A 242 -5.99 9.60 23.16
N THR A 243 -6.94 9.83 22.25
CA THR A 243 -8.11 8.96 22.09
C THR A 243 -7.70 7.54 21.71
N VAL A 244 -6.67 7.38 20.88
CA VAL A 244 -6.13 6.06 20.51
C VAL A 244 -5.60 5.34 21.76
N ASP A 245 -4.79 6.03 22.56
CA ASP A 245 -4.20 5.48 23.79
C ASP A 245 -5.29 5.09 24.80
N GLU A 246 -6.27 5.97 25.01
CA GLU A 246 -7.40 5.74 25.93
C GLU A 246 -8.23 4.51 25.52
N VAL A 247 -8.59 4.39 24.24
CA VAL A 247 -9.37 3.25 23.73
C VAL A 247 -8.60 1.94 23.90
N ARG A 248 -7.31 1.94 23.54
CA ARG A 248 -6.41 0.78 23.67
C ARG A 248 -6.22 0.36 25.13
N ALA A 249 -6.19 1.32 26.07
CA ALA A 249 -6.09 1.04 27.50
C ALA A 249 -7.40 0.52 28.10
N GLN A 250 -8.54 1.10 27.71
CA GLN A 250 -9.86 0.72 28.24
C GLN A 250 -10.32 -0.65 27.72
N ILE A 251 -10.05 -0.95 26.45
CA ILE A 251 -10.42 -2.22 25.81
C ILE A 251 -9.15 -2.84 25.20
N PRO A 252 -8.30 -3.54 25.97
CA PRO A 252 -6.98 -3.99 25.52
C PRO A 252 -7.03 -5.26 24.64
N ILE A 253 -7.83 -5.25 23.57
CA ILE A 253 -8.03 -6.42 22.69
C ILE A 253 -6.73 -6.91 22.05
N PHE A 254 -5.76 -6.04 21.83
CA PHE A 254 -4.50 -6.39 21.18
C PHE A 254 -3.65 -7.34 22.02
N SER A 255 -3.56 -7.13 23.34
CA SER A 255 -2.81 -8.00 24.26
C SER A 255 -3.56 -9.28 24.61
N GLN A 256 -4.87 -9.32 24.39
CA GLN A 256 -5.74 -10.46 24.67
C GLN A 256 -5.81 -11.47 23.50
N ARG A 257 -5.13 -11.20 22.38
CA ARG A 257 -5.09 -12.10 21.21
C ARG A 257 -4.44 -13.43 21.57
N ARG A 258 -5.05 -14.52 21.09
CA ARG A 258 -4.51 -15.88 21.23
C ARG A 258 -3.49 -16.19 20.15
N THR A 259 -2.33 -15.53 20.21
CA THR A 259 -1.25 -15.72 19.22
C THR A 259 -0.61 -17.11 19.26
N ASP A 260 -0.90 -17.90 20.29
CA ASP A 260 -0.60 -19.32 20.35
C ASP A 260 -1.50 -20.16 19.41
N LEU A 261 -2.68 -19.65 19.04
CA LEU A 261 -3.64 -20.33 18.15
C LEU A 261 -3.64 -19.75 16.74
N TYR A 262 -3.57 -18.43 16.60
CA TYR A 262 -3.62 -17.75 15.30
C TYR A 262 -2.72 -16.52 15.26
N LYS A 263 -2.13 -16.23 14.11
CA LYS A 263 -1.36 -15.00 13.87
C LYS A 263 -1.67 -14.44 12.49
N THR A 264 -1.50 -13.13 12.38
CA THR A 264 -1.46 -12.42 11.10
C THR A 264 -0.05 -11.86 11.00
N GLU A 265 0.78 -12.46 10.15
CA GLU A 265 2.17 -12.07 9.93
C GLU A 265 2.32 -11.64 8.46
N GLY A 266 3.04 -10.54 8.24
CA GLY A 266 3.38 -10.06 6.90
C GLY A 266 4.76 -10.58 6.53
N GLU A 267 4.90 -11.14 5.34
CA GLU A 267 6.19 -11.50 4.78
C GLU A 267 6.60 -10.43 3.79
N GLN A 268 7.81 -9.89 3.97
CA GLN A 268 8.38 -8.93 3.04
C GLN A 268 9.57 -9.55 2.33
N LEU A 269 9.63 -9.38 1.01
CA LEU A 269 10.84 -9.65 0.25
C LEU A 269 11.90 -8.62 0.66
N LEU A 270 12.92 -9.07 1.37
CA LEU A 270 14.01 -8.21 1.83
C LEU A 270 15.01 -7.98 0.70
N HIS A 271 15.39 -9.05 0.00
CA HIS A 271 16.40 -9.00 -1.06
C HIS A 271 16.05 -9.95 -2.20
N ASN A 272 16.32 -9.50 -3.41
CA ASN A 272 16.42 -10.36 -4.58
C ASN A 272 17.87 -10.35 -5.07
N ILE A 273 18.51 -11.52 -5.09
CA ILE A 273 19.90 -11.67 -5.53
C ILE A 273 19.89 -12.54 -6.78
N THR A 274 20.34 -11.96 -7.88
CA THR A 274 20.52 -12.66 -9.16
C THR A 274 21.99 -13.02 -9.32
N ILE A 275 22.26 -14.31 -9.53
CA ILE A 275 23.61 -14.82 -9.75
C ILE A 275 23.64 -15.46 -11.13
N THR A 276 24.46 -14.90 -12.02
CA THR A 276 24.73 -15.42 -13.36
C THR A 276 26.13 -16.02 -13.37
N LYS A 277 26.26 -17.27 -13.81
CA LYS A 277 27.56 -17.94 -13.92
C LYS A 277 27.66 -18.63 -15.29
N GLY A 278 28.87 -18.60 -15.84
CA GLY A 278 29.20 -19.17 -17.16
C GLY A 278 29.16 -20.70 -17.20
N PRO A 279 29.71 -21.33 -18.25
CA PRO A 279 29.52 -22.75 -18.52
C PRO A 279 29.98 -23.63 -17.34
N LEU A 280 29.14 -24.59 -16.97
CA LEU A 280 29.40 -25.54 -15.89
C LEU A 280 29.45 -26.96 -16.45
N ASP A 281 30.47 -27.70 -16.03
CA ASP A 281 30.53 -29.14 -16.22
C ASP A 281 29.64 -29.88 -15.21
N VAL A 282 29.24 -31.10 -15.59
CA VAL A 282 28.24 -31.93 -14.91
C VAL A 282 28.63 -32.20 -13.44
N GLU A 283 27.66 -32.15 -12.52
CA GLU A 283 27.80 -32.37 -11.06
C GLU A 283 28.68 -31.37 -10.28
N GLN A 284 28.52 -30.07 -10.48
CA GLN A 284 29.10 -29.07 -9.56
C GLN A 284 28.10 -28.58 -8.51
N LEU A 285 28.48 -28.73 -7.24
CA LEU A 285 27.78 -28.17 -6.09
C LEU A 285 28.11 -26.67 -6.01
N ILE A 286 27.13 -25.81 -6.26
CA ILE A 286 27.32 -24.35 -6.16
C ILE A 286 26.97 -23.92 -4.74
N MET A 287 28.00 -23.54 -3.99
CA MET A 287 27.85 -22.92 -2.68
C MET A 287 27.48 -21.46 -2.88
N LEU A 288 26.29 -21.08 -2.41
CA LEU A 288 25.86 -19.69 -2.33
C LEU A 288 25.96 -19.26 -0.87
N GLU A 289 27.01 -18.50 -0.56
CA GLU A 289 27.11 -17.82 0.74
C GLU A 289 26.41 -16.46 0.67
N LEU A 290 25.36 -16.30 1.47
CA LEU A 290 24.81 -14.98 1.77
C LEU A 290 25.35 -14.53 3.12
N ASP A 291 26.15 -13.47 3.09
CA ASP A 291 26.47 -12.71 4.28
C ASP A 291 25.43 -11.58 4.41
N TYR A 292 24.42 -11.80 5.25
CA TYR A 292 23.37 -10.82 5.51
C TYR A 292 23.42 -10.38 6.96
N ARG A 293 23.49 -9.06 7.18
CA ARG A 293 23.36 -8.45 8.51
C ARG A 293 21.93 -7.95 8.70
N VAL A 294 21.20 -8.62 9.58
CA VAL A 294 19.92 -8.12 10.11
C VAL A 294 20.17 -6.82 10.87
N SER A 295 19.36 -5.79 10.60
CA SER A 295 19.44 -4.53 11.34
C SER A 295 19.20 -4.77 12.84
N PRO A 296 20.02 -4.25 13.78
CA PRO A 296 19.78 -4.41 15.21
C PRO A 296 18.46 -3.76 15.69
N ILE A 297 17.88 -2.87 14.89
CA ILE A 297 16.72 -2.04 15.22
C ILE A 297 15.39 -2.76 14.88
N GLN A 298 15.42 -3.74 13.98
CA GLN A 298 14.26 -4.53 13.58
C GLN A 298 14.56 -6.01 13.83
N SER A 299 13.68 -6.73 14.54
CA SER A 299 13.81 -8.18 14.63
C SER A 299 13.36 -8.82 13.32
N GLU A 300 14.22 -8.76 12.30
CA GLU A 300 14.03 -9.49 11.06
C GLU A 300 14.40 -10.95 11.32
N GLN A 301 13.44 -11.83 11.06
CA GLN A 301 13.68 -13.27 11.03
C GLN A 301 13.53 -13.70 9.57
N ILE A 302 14.62 -14.16 8.96
CA ILE A 302 14.54 -14.81 7.65
C ILE A 302 13.75 -16.09 7.84
N THR A 303 12.61 -16.19 7.18
CA THR A 303 11.71 -17.34 7.30
C THR A 303 11.79 -18.25 6.10
N PHE A 304 12.08 -17.71 4.93
CA PHE A 304 12.05 -18.45 3.69
C PHE A 304 13.07 -17.91 2.67
N VAL A 305 13.67 -18.82 1.92
CA VAL A 305 14.57 -18.55 0.80
C VAL A 305 14.02 -19.26 -0.42
N GLN A 306 13.75 -18.56 -1.51
CA GLN A 306 13.31 -19.18 -2.76
C GLN A 306 14.45 -19.22 -3.78
N LEU A 307 14.78 -20.42 -4.27
CA LEU A 307 15.71 -20.63 -5.39
C LEU A 307 14.92 -20.99 -6.65
N ARG A 308 15.13 -20.28 -7.75
CA ARG A 308 14.66 -20.69 -9.09
C ARG A 308 15.84 -20.97 -10.00
N GLY A 309 15.95 -22.19 -10.51
CA GLY A 309 16.90 -22.54 -11.56
C GLY A 309 16.36 -22.15 -12.94
N THR A 310 17.18 -21.52 -13.77
CA THR A 310 16.82 -21.22 -15.17
C THR A 310 17.57 -22.16 -16.10
N GLY A 311 16.98 -23.32 -16.41
CA GLY A 311 17.52 -24.26 -17.40
C GLY A 311 16.83 -25.63 -17.36
N PRO A 312 16.60 -26.31 -18.51
CA PRO A 312 16.15 -27.71 -18.52
C PRO A 312 17.14 -28.61 -17.77
N GLY A 313 16.65 -29.45 -16.86
CA GLY A 313 17.49 -30.38 -16.08
C GLY A 313 18.11 -29.80 -14.80
N CYS A 314 17.84 -28.53 -14.46
CA CYS A 314 18.24 -27.94 -13.18
C CYS A 314 17.26 -28.32 -12.06
N SER A 315 17.78 -28.68 -10.90
CA SER A 315 17.01 -28.77 -9.66
C SER A 315 17.68 -27.92 -8.58
N ALA A 316 16.87 -27.25 -7.77
CA ALA A 316 17.36 -26.48 -6.63
C ALA A 316 16.73 -27.01 -5.35
N SER A 317 17.53 -27.17 -4.31
CA SER A 317 17.06 -27.59 -2.99
C SER A 317 17.54 -26.63 -1.91
N ILE A 318 16.65 -26.30 -0.99
CA ILE A 318 16.90 -25.39 0.13
C ILE A 318 17.02 -26.23 1.39
N SER A 319 18.02 -25.96 2.24
CA SER A 319 18.04 -26.51 3.59
C SER A 319 17.28 -25.57 4.51
N ASN A 320 16.10 -25.98 5.01
CA ASN A 320 15.16 -25.19 5.81
C ASN A 320 15.66 -24.72 7.20
N ASN A 321 16.96 -24.63 7.43
CA ASN A 321 17.56 -24.22 8.69
C ASN A 321 18.30 -22.89 8.51
N VAL A 322 17.55 -21.79 8.50
CA VAL A 322 18.11 -20.43 8.49
C VAL A 322 18.54 -20.07 9.91
N ASP A 323 19.67 -20.63 10.33
CA ASP A 323 20.36 -20.23 11.56
C ASP A 323 21.10 -18.91 11.31
N ARG A 324 21.00 -17.96 12.25
CA ARG A 324 21.70 -16.65 12.24
C ARG A 324 23.22 -16.76 12.09
N LYS A 325 23.79 -17.96 12.21
CA LYS A 325 25.23 -18.24 12.06
C LYS A 325 25.59 -19.08 10.83
N LYS A 326 24.63 -19.57 10.04
CA LYS A 326 24.91 -20.45 8.90
C LYS A 326 25.13 -19.66 7.62
N ARG A 327 26.23 -19.98 6.93
CA ARG A 327 26.64 -19.41 5.65
C ARG A 327 26.00 -20.09 4.43
N LEU A 328 25.12 -21.09 4.61
CA LEU A 328 24.59 -21.91 3.52
C LEU A 328 23.06 -21.85 3.48
N LEU A 329 22.49 -21.43 2.35
CA LEU A 329 21.04 -21.30 2.16
C LEU A 329 20.43 -22.33 1.18
N GLY A 330 21.24 -22.98 0.34
CA GLY A 330 20.76 -24.03 -0.56
C GLY A 330 21.80 -24.48 -1.58
N THR A 331 21.43 -25.45 -2.41
CA THR A 331 22.25 -26.03 -3.47
C THR A 331 21.48 -26.05 -4.79
N VAL A 332 22.19 -25.85 -5.90
CA VAL A 332 21.68 -26.05 -7.27
C VAL A 332 22.49 -27.17 -7.89
N SER A 333 21.81 -28.14 -8.50
CA SER A 333 22.40 -29.25 -9.23
C SER A 333 21.79 -29.37 -10.63
N SER A 334 22.56 -29.91 -11.58
CA SER A 334 22.11 -30.18 -12.93
C SER A 334 22.54 -31.58 -13.36
N VAL A 335 21.64 -32.31 -14.00
CA VAL A 335 21.92 -33.64 -14.58
C VAL A 335 22.49 -33.57 -16.00
N THR A 336 22.59 -32.36 -16.57
CA THR A 336 23.15 -32.11 -17.90
C THR A 336 24.11 -30.91 -17.88
N GLN A 337 25.07 -30.87 -18.81
CA GLN A 337 25.97 -29.73 -18.95
C GLN A 337 25.19 -28.46 -19.30
N LEU A 338 25.45 -27.36 -18.59
CA LEU A 338 24.76 -26.09 -18.80
C LEU A 338 25.72 -25.10 -19.46
N LYS A 339 25.29 -24.49 -20.57
CA LYS A 339 26.05 -23.41 -21.23
C LYS A 339 26.04 -22.14 -20.38
N GLU A 340 24.88 -21.80 -19.83
CA GLU A 340 24.66 -20.69 -18.91
C GLU A 340 23.48 -21.05 -17.98
N PHE A 341 23.48 -20.52 -16.76
CA PHE A 341 22.33 -20.57 -15.88
C PHE A 341 22.26 -19.31 -15.01
N THR A 342 21.04 -18.96 -14.63
CA THR A 342 20.72 -17.90 -13.68
C THR A 342 20.05 -18.53 -12.47
N VAL A 343 20.48 -18.11 -11.29
CA VAL A 343 19.81 -18.42 -10.03
C VAL A 343 19.24 -17.13 -9.49
N ASN A 344 17.92 -17.13 -9.27
CA ASN A 344 17.26 -16.06 -8.53
C ASN A 344 17.04 -16.54 -7.10
N LEU A 345 17.57 -15.78 -6.15
CA LEU A 345 17.40 -16.00 -4.72
C LEU A 345 16.52 -14.88 -4.15
N SER A 346 15.36 -15.25 -3.64
CA SER A 346 14.47 -14.33 -2.93
C SER A 346 14.56 -14.60 -1.43
N VAL A 347 14.95 -13.60 -0.64
CA VAL A 347 15.03 -13.69 0.83
C VAL A 347 13.83 -12.99 1.43
N TYR A 348 12.99 -13.76 2.12
CA TYR A 348 11.81 -13.24 2.82
C TYR A 348 12.07 -13.15 4.31
N GLY A 349 11.62 -12.05 4.90
CA GLY A 349 11.66 -11.85 6.34
C GLY A 349 10.27 -11.57 6.90
N ILE A 350 10.07 -11.99 8.15
CA ILE A 350 9.01 -11.44 8.98
C ILE A 350 9.60 -10.26 9.74
N THR A 351 9.04 -9.07 9.53
CA THR A 351 9.36 -7.89 10.32
C THR A 351 8.57 -7.97 11.61
N ARG A 352 9.23 -8.37 12.71
CA ARG A 352 8.65 -8.22 14.05
C ARG A 352 9.09 -6.88 14.61
N VAL A 353 8.13 -6.00 14.89
CA VAL A 353 8.37 -4.81 15.71
C VAL A 353 8.20 -5.23 17.17
N ASN A 354 9.32 -5.36 17.89
CA ASN A 354 9.27 -5.45 19.34
C ASN A 354 8.89 -4.07 19.87
N VAL A 355 7.61 -3.87 20.16
CA VAL A 355 7.18 -2.73 20.98
C VAL A 355 7.69 -3.04 22.40
N ARG A 356 8.74 -2.33 22.82
CA ARG A 356 9.19 -2.33 24.22
C ARG A 356 8.38 -1.33 25.02
#